data_AF-A0A7T4YJS3-F1
#
_entry.id   AF-A0A7T4YJS3-F1
#
_cell.length_a   1.000
_cell.length_b   1.000
_cell.length_c   1.000
_cell.angle_alpha   90.00
_cell.angle_beta   90.00
_cell.angle_gamma   90.00
#
_symmetry.space_group_name_H-M   'P 1'
#
loop_
_entity.id
_entity.type
_entity.pdbx_description
1 polymer ?
#
loop_
_entity_poly.entity_id
_entity_poly.type
_entity_poly.pdbx_seq_one_letter_code
_entity_poly.pdbx_strand_id
1 'polypeptide(L)'
;MNSKLLMLSILCAFAFSLTTLTHANTYHATFSVVDPYDDDPADGFDHNLFTTGEMLITVPASITLDSHTTPIYGTKSEYSGITIHSLSLPHPDENISFLNNPASMELTDVNYSATDPRNKNKIEFLHNLSGSEYFSLLFETHNTHPNYNNIFDVSTPNPHTLTNNKLSTFVNITGRDTLYTATEFFIFGDGTSFYNGYTYFEVTSLTLIPEPASLLLLSLSSLILLKR
;
A
#
# COMPACT_ATOMS: atom_id res chain seq x y z
N MET A 1 42.59 7.81 -33.98
CA MET A 1 41.64 7.14 -33.08
C MET A 1 40.49 6.60 -33.90
N ASN A 2 40.25 5.29 -33.84
CA ASN A 2 39.22 4.62 -34.65
C ASN A 2 37.81 4.97 -34.14
N SER A 3 37.01 5.59 -34.99
CA SER A 3 35.60 5.97 -34.72
C SER A 3 34.72 4.78 -34.29
N LYS A 4 35.08 3.55 -34.67
CA LYS A 4 34.40 2.31 -34.25
C LYS A 4 34.56 1.97 -32.75
N LEU A 5 35.66 2.39 -32.12
CA LEU A 5 35.90 2.16 -30.69
C LEU A 5 35.11 3.14 -29.82
N LEU A 6 34.91 4.38 -30.28
CA LEU A 6 34.12 5.40 -29.57
C LEU A 6 32.63 5.03 -29.54
N MET A 7 32.12 4.45 -30.64
CA MET A 7 30.72 4.04 -30.76
C MET A 7 30.39 2.82 -29.87
N LEU A 8 31.33 1.90 -29.68
CA LEU A 8 31.18 0.74 -28.81
C LEU A 8 31.15 1.13 -27.32
N SER A 9 31.96 2.12 -26.92
CA SER A 9 31.93 2.66 -25.55
C SER A 9 30.65 3.43 -25.22
N ILE A 10 30.05 4.11 -26.20
CA ILE A 10 28.75 4.78 -26.02
C ILE A 10 27.62 3.74 -25.93
N LEU A 11 27.67 2.67 -26.73
CA LEU A 11 26.68 1.59 -26.69
C LEU A 11 26.73 0.82 -25.36
N CYS A 12 27.92 0.60 -24.80
CA CYS A 12 28.07 0.00 -23.47
C CYS A 12 27.62 0.94 -22.33
N ALA A 13 27.80 2.26 -22.48
CA ALA A 13 27.32 3.24 -21.50
C ALA A 13 25.78 3.39 -21.50
N PHE A 14 25.13 3.24 -22.66
CA PHE A 14 23.66 3.20 -22.77
C PHE A 14 23.08 1.84 -22.36
N ALA A 15 23.80 0.73 -22.55
CA ALA A 15 23.37 -0.59 -22.07
C ALA A 15 23.46 -0.73 -20.54
N PHE A 16 24.36 0.01 -19.89
CA PHE A 16 24.45 0.08 -18.41
C PHE A 16 23.51 1.10 -17.77
N SER A 17 22.74 1.84 -18.57
CA SER A 17 21.66 2.72 -18.12
C SER A 17 20.27 2.17 -18.44
N LEU A 18 20.14 0.84 -18.58
CA LEU A 18 18.97 0.18 -17.99
C LEU A 18 19.12 0.24 -16.47
N THR A 19 19.00 1.44 -15.92
CA THR A 19 18.62 1.59 -14.53
C THR A 19 17.38 0.72 -14.35
N THR A 20 17.45 -0.22 -13.42
CA THR A 20 16.30 -0.90 -12.85
C THR A 20 15.18 0.14 -12.72
N LEU A 21 14.19 0.10 -13.62
CA LEU A 21 12.95 0.82 -13.39
C LEU A 21 12.41 0.19 -12.12
N THR A 22 12.62 0.87 -11.01
CA THR A 22 11.99 0.56 -9.75
C THR A 22 10.54 0.95 -9.98
N HIS A 23 9.71 -0.01 -10.40
CA HIS A 23 8.33 0.21 -10.80
C HIS A 23 7.46 0.42 -9.56
N ALA A 24 6.59 1.42 -9.60
CA ALA A 24 5.58 1.60 -8.58
C ALA A 24 4.60 0.43 -8.63
N ASN A 25 4.18 -0.06 -7.47
CA ASN A 25 3.21 -1.14 -7.38
C ASN A 25 1.85 -0.55 -7.02
N THR A 26 0.87 -0.72 -7.90
CA THR A 26 -0.52 -0.41 -7.59
C THR A 26 -1.23 -1.66 -7.09
N TYR A 27 -1.83 -1.55 -5.91
CA TYR A 27 -2.59 -2.60 -5.26
C TYR A 27 -4.08 -2.26 -5.32
N HIS A 28 -4.89 -3.29 -5.57
CA HIS A 28 -6.34 -3.27 -5.39
C HIS A 28 -6.68 -4.12 -4.18
N ALA A 29 -7.26 -3.47 -3.17
CA ALA A 29 -7.78 -4.13 -1.98
C ALA A 29 -9.31 -4.16 -2.05
N THR A 30 -9.91 -5.29 -1.70
CA THR A 30 -11.35 -5.43 -1.53
C THR A 30 -11.67 -5.79 -0.10
N PHE A 31 -12.81 -5.32 0.40
CA PHE A 31 -13.23 -5.50 1.78
C PHE A 31 -14.63 -6.07 1.88
N SER A 32 -14.91 -6.74 2.99
CA SER A 32 -16.25 -7.15 3.37
C SER A 32 -16.49 -6.78 4.82
N VAL A 33 -17.70 -6.30 5.13
CA VAL A 33 -18.03 -5.82 6.47
C VAL A 33 -17.96 -6.97 7.48
N VAL A 34 -17.38 -6.71 8.65
CA VAL A 34 -17.32 -7.67 9.76
C VAL A 34 -18.22 -7.21 10.88
N ASP A 35 -18.09 -5.94 11.27
CA ASP A 35 -18.79 -5.37 12.41
C ASP A 35 -19.06 -3.88 12.12
N PRO A 36 -20.24 -3.54 11.55
CA PRO A 36 -20.64 -2.16 11.41
C PRO A 36 -21.20 -1.65 12.75
N TYR A 37 -20.81 -0.43 13.13
CA TYR A 37 -21.38 0.26 14.29
C TYR A 37 -21.76 1.68 13.89
N ASP A 38 -23.03 2.00 14.09
CA ASP A 38 -23.58 3.31 13.82
C ASP A 38 -23.97 3.97 15.14
N ASP A 39 -23.33 5.10 15.47
CA ASP A 39 -23.55 5.81 16.74
C ASP A 39 -24.79 6.71 16.68
N ASP A 40 -25.22 7.12 15.48
CA ASP A 40 -26.43 7.92 15.26
C ASP A 40 -27.19 7.54 13.97
N PRO A 41 -27.94 6.43 13.99
CA PRO A 41 -28.72 5.98 12.83
C PRO A 41 -29.82 6.95 12.37
N ALA A 42 -30.04 8.06 13.09
CA ALA A 42 -30.99 9.10 12.71
C ALA A 42 -30.36 10.22 11.85
N ASP A 43 -29.04 10.26 11.70
CA ASP A 43 -28.35 11.27 10.89
C ASP A 43 -28.46 11.03 9.37
N GLY A 44 -29.02 9.87 9.01
CA GLY A 44 -29.29 9.47 7.63
C GLY A 44 -28.17 8.66 6.97
N PHE A 45 -27.10 8.35 7.70
CA PHE A 45 -26.00 7.51 7.23
C PHE A 45 -25.85 6.28 8.11
N ASP A 46 -26.38 5.18 7.63
CA ASP A 46 -26.34 3.93 8.36
C ASP A 46 -25.08 3.15 7.98
N HIS A 47 -24.06 3.21 8.85
CA HIS A 47 -22.82 2.44 8.71
C HIS A 47 -23.08 0.93 8.54
N ASN A 48 -24.24 0.42 8.98
CA ASN A 48 -24.66 -0.97 8.79
C ASN A 48 -25.09 -1.31 7.36
N LEU A 49 -25.26 -0.31 6.50
CA LEU A 49 -25.62 -0.52 5.09
C LEU A 49 -24.40 -0.80 4.21
N PHE A 50 -23.18 -0.54 4.69
CA PHE A 50 -21.99 -0.99 3.98
C PHE A 50 -21.84 -2.50 4.06
N THR A 51 -21.77 -3.13 2.89
CA THR A 51 -21.57 -4.58 2.79
C THR A 51 -20.18 -4.94 2.27
N THR A 52 -19.60 -4.07 1.45
CA THR A 52 -18.32 -4.27 0.78
C THR A 52 -17.61 -2.93 0.60
N GLY A 53 -16.36 -2.98 0.15
CA GLY A 53 -15.63 -1.81 -0.27
C GLY A 53 -14.44 -2.16 -1.13
N GLU A 54 -13.88 -1.16 -1.79
CA GLU A 54 -12.64 -1.29 -2.55
C GLU A 54 -11.76 -0.06 -2.46
N MET A 55 -10.44 -0.30 -2.56
CA MET A 55 -9.43 0.73 -2.48
C MET A 55 -8.30 0.46 -3.47
N LEU A 56 -7.80 1.53 -4.09
CA LEU A 56 -6.62 1.51 -4.96
C LEU A 56 -5.49 2.31 -4.33
N ILE A 57 -4.36 1.65 -4.03
CA ILE A 57 -3.17 2.28 -3.44
C ILE A 57 -1.96 2.05 -4.36
N THR A 58 -1.18 3.08 -4.62
CA THR A 58 0.14 2.98 -5.26
C THR A 58 1.24 3.19 -4.24
N VAL A 59 2.07 2.16 -4.08
CA VAL A 59 3.34 2.22 -3.33
C VAL A 59 4.45 2.45 -4.35
N PRO A 60 5.10 3.63 -4.35
CA PRO A 60 6.22 3.86 -5.25
C PRO A 60 7.38 2.96 -4.85
N ALA A 61 8.25 2.69 -5.81
CA ALA A 61 9.37 1.80 -5.58
C ALA A 61 10.45 2.37 -4.64
N SER A 62 10.40 3.68 -4.44
CA SER A 62 11.20 4.44 -3.47
C SER A 62 10.22 5.27 -2.65
N ILE A 63 10.25 5.11 -1.34
CA ILE A 63 9.51 5.94 -0.39
C ILE A 63 10.47 6.72 0.50
N THR A 64 9.96 7.79 1.10
CA THR A 64 10.71 8.59 2.06
C THR A 64 10.53 8.01 3.45
N LEU A 65 11.62 7.75 4.17
CA LEU A 65 11.54 7.49 5.62
C LEU A 65 11.46 8.84 6.35
N ASP A 66 10.33 9.07 7.00
CA ASP A 66 10.08 10.30 7.75
C ASP A 66 10.61 10.19 9.18
N SER A 67 10.41 9.03 9.81
CA SER A 67 10.89 8.77 11.16
C SER A 67 11.24 7.29 11.38
N HIS A 68 12.23 7.03 12.24
CA HIS A 68 12.56 5.69 12.68
C HIS A 68 12.89 5.72 14.16
N THR A 69 12.22 4.86 14.93
CA THR A 69 12.42 4.72 16.37
C THR A 69 12.63 3.26 16.74
N THR A 70 13.38 3.05 17.81
CA THR A 70 13.66 1.72 18.36
C THR A 70 13.04 1.63 19.76
N PRO A 71 11.72 1.40 19.88
CA PRO A 71 11.10 1.14 21.16
C PRO A 71 11.69 -0.12 21.82
N ILE A 72 11.41 -0.31 23.12
CA ILE A 72 12.00 -1.36 23.96
C ILE A 72 11.92 -2.77 23.34
N TYR A 73 10.90 -3.02 22.51
CA TYR A 73 10.61 -4.34 21.96
C TYR A 73 10.55 -4.38 20.43
N GLY A 74 11.21 -3.47 19.72
CA GLY A 74 11.16 -3.52 18.26
C GLY A 74 11.62 -2.26 17.55
N THR A 75 11.19 -2.14 16.30
CA THR A 75 11.36 -0.93 15.49
C THR A 75 10.02 -0.42 15.02
N LYS A 76 9.86 0.90 14.98
CA LYS A 76 8.76 1.59 14.30
C LYS A 76 9.37 2.52 13.26
N SER A 77 8.96 2.35 12.01
CA SER A 77 9.36 3.20 10.89
C SER A 77 8.12 3.83 10.28
N GLU A 78 8.18 5.12 9.99
CA GLU A 78 7.12 5.90 9.37
C GLU A 78 7.60 6.41 8.02
N TYR A 79 6.75 6.28 7.01
CA TYR A 79 7.08 6.62 5.64
C TYR A 79 5.98 7.41 4.93
N SER A 80 6.41 8.19 3.94
CA SER A 80 5.55 8.97 3.06
C SER A 80 5.86 8.70 1.57
N GLY A 81 4.95 9.16 0.72
CA GLY A 81 5.03 9.01 -0.75
C GLY A 81 4.06 7.98 -1.32
N ILE A 82 3.26 7.33 -0.49
CA ILE A 82 2.21 6.41 -0.92
C ILE A 82 1.00 7.23 -1.36
N THR A 83 0.34 6.79 -2.42
CA THR A 83 -0.84 7.47 -2.97
C THR A 83 -2.03 6.54 -2.90
N ILE A 84 -3.14 7.01 -2.33
CA ILE A 84 -4.45 6.40 -2.54
C ILE A 84 -5.13 7.08 -3.72
N HIS A 85 -5.61 6.29 -4.68
CA HIS A 85 -6.29 6.79 -5.87
C HIS A 85 -7.80 6.85 -5.72
N SER A 86 -8.37 5.86 -5.04
CA SER A 86 -9.80 5.74 -4.84
C SER A 86 -10.10 4.92 -3.59
N LEU A 87 -11.19 5.29 -2.93
CA LEU A 87 -11.85 4.52 -1.88
C LEU A 87 -13.36 4.57 -2.17
N SER A 88 -13.96 3.42 -2.40
CA SER A 88 -15.40 3.29 -2.63
C SER A 88 -16.00 2.30 -1.65
N LEU A 89 -17.04 2.71 -0.93
CA LEU A 89 -17.86 1.83 -0.10
C LEU A 89 -19.28 1.90 -0.67
N PRO A 90 -19.71 0.91 -1.46
CA PRO A 90 -21.05 0.87 -2.01
C PRO A 90 -22.11 0.90 -0.90
N HIS A 91 -23.03 1.85 -0.99
CA HIS A 91 -24.22 1.95 -0.16
C HIS A 91 -25.45 1.53 -1.01
N PRO A 92 -26.48 0.88 -0.44
CA PRO A 92 -27.63 0.37 -1.21
C PRO A 92 -28.35 1.45 -2.02
N ASP A 93 -28.36 2.69 -1.50
CA ASP A 93 -29.03 3.83 -2.12
C ASP A 93 -28.10 4.69 -3.00
N GLU A 94 -26.78 4.57 -2.83
CA GLU A 94 -25.79 5.33 -3.60
C GLU A 94 -24.38 4.73 -3.55
N ASN A 95 -23.55 4.91 -4.58
CA ASN A 95 -22.12 4.58 -4.46
C ASN A 95 -21.39 5.77 -3.84
N ILE A 96 -20.88 5.59 -2.63
CA ILE A 96 -20.13 6.63 -1.92
C ILE A 96 -18.66 6.51 -2.33
N SER A 97 -18.15 7.56 -2.99
CA SER A 97 -16.73 7.74 -3.28
C SER A 97 -16.14 8.70 -2.27
N PHE A 98 -15.26 8.20 -1.41
CA PHE A 98 -14.66 8.98 -0.32
C PHE A 98 -13.52 9.88 -0.79
N LEU A 99 -12.99 9.60 -1.98
CA LEU A 99 -11.93 10.39 -2.60
C LEU A 99 -12.36 10.83 -4.00
N ASN A 100 -12.34 12.15 -4.21
CA ASN A 100 -12.59 12.75 -5.52
C ASN A 100 -11.30 12.91 -6.34
N ASN A 101 -10.14 12.88 -5.68
CA ASN A 101 -8.81 12.99 -6.28
C ASN A 101 -7.84 12.08 -5.52
N PRO A 102 -6.74 11.63 -6.16
CA PRO A 102 -5.68 10.92 -5.46
C PRO A 102 -5.12 11.74 -4.30
N ALA A 103 -4.83 11.08 -3.18
CA ALA A 103 -4.34 11.69 -1.96
C ALA A 103 -3.14 10.93 -1.40
N SER A 104 -2.36 11.57 -0.55
CA SER A 104 -1.21 10.94 0.10
C SER A 104 -1.65 10.07 1.27
N MET A 105 -0.98 8.95 1.47
CA MET A 105 -1.08 8.12 2.67
C MET A 105 0.26 8.08 3.40
N GLU A 106 0.18 7.98 4.71
CA GLU A 106 1.29 7.62 5.57
C GLU A 106 1.35 6.10 5.71
N LEU A 107 2.55 5.54 5.85
CA LEU A 107 2.73 4.14 6.20
C LEU A 107 3.55 3.98 7.46
N THR A 108 3.02 3.18 8.38
CA THR A 108 3.74 2.74 9.57
C THR A 108 4.08 1.26 9.44
N ASP A 109 5.36 0.93 9.61
CA ASP A 109 5.88 -0.44 9.69
C ASP A 109 6.43 -0.66 11.10
N VAL A 110 5.79 -1.55 11.85
CA VAL A 110 6.19 -1.94 13.21
C VAL A 110 6.64 -3.38 13.19
N ASN A 111 7.88 -3.62 13.58
CA ASN A 111 8.42 -4.96 13.76
C ASN A 111 8.77 -5.18 15.22
N TYR A 112 7.98 -6.02 15.88
CA TYR A 112 8.24 -6.45 17.25
C TYR A 112 9.30 -7.55 17.29
N SER A 113 10.20 -7.46 18.25
CA SER A 113 11.19 -8.51 18.51
C SER A 113 10.51 -9.78 18.99
N ALA A 114 11.19 -10.92 18.82
CA ALA A 114 10.71 -12.23 19.28
C ALA A 114 10.43 -12.32 20.79
N THR A 115 10.91 -11.35 21.57
CA THR A 115 10.70 -11.26 23.02
C THR A 115 9.48 -10.40 23.40
N ASP A 116 8.87 -9.67 22.47
CA ASP A 116 7.61 -8.97 22.73
C ASP A 116 6.47 -9.99 22.82
N PRO A 117 5.61 -9.96 23.85
CA PRO A 117 4.41 -10.82 23.89
C PRO A 117 3.45 -10.61 22.71
N ARG A 118 3.56 -9.48 21.99
CA ARG A 118 2.77 -9.17 20.80
C ARG A 118 3.37 -9.75 19.51
N ASN A 119 4.65 -10.14 19.50
CA ASN A 119 5.44 -10.79 18.40
C ASN A 119 4.74 -10.86 17.02
N LYS A 120 4.40 -9.69 16.47
CA LYS A 120 3.70 -9.51 15.19
C LYS A 120 4.37 -8.37 14.44
N ASN A 121 4.51 -8.46 13.13
CA ASN A 121 4.76 -7.26 12.33
C ASN A 121 3.43 -6.66 11.91
N LYS A 122 3.32 -5.34 12.09
CA LYS A 122 2.16 -4.54 11.69
C LYS A 122 2.55 -3.57 10.57
N ILE A 123 1.75 -3.57 9.51
CA ILE A 123 1.85 -2.63 8.39
C ILE A 123 0.54 -1.88 8.35
N GLU A 124 0.58 -0.56 8.51
CA GLU A 124 -0.60 0.29 8.50
C GLU A 124 -0.45 1.39 7.46
N PHE A 125 -1.43 1.50 6.58
CA PHE A 125 -1.61 2.64 5.70
C PHE A 125 -2.66 3.55 6.31
N LEU A 126 -2.35 4.82 6.56
CA LEU A 126 -3.24 5.78 7.19
C LEU A 126 -3.46 6.98 6.26
N HIS A 127 -4.70 7.45 6.20
CA HIS A 127 -5.04 8.72 5.58
C HIS A 127 -5.99 9.52 6.45
N ASN A 128 -5.59 10.75 6.77
CA ASN A 128 -6.42 11.72 7.48
C ASN A 128 -7.28 12.47 6.46
N LEU A 129 -8.59 12.38 6.62
CA LEU A 129 -9.54 13.04 5.72
C LEU A 129 -9.68 14.52 6.10
N SER A 130 -10.04 14.79 7.35
CA SER A 130 -10.24 16.13 7.91
C SER A 130 -10.34 16.03 9.44
N GLY A 131 -9.85 17.02 10.19
CA GLY A 131 -9.98 17.02 11.65
C GLY A 131 -9.44 15.75 12.30
N SER A 132 -10.31 15.00 12.98
CA SER A 132 -10.01 13.71 13.61
C SER A 132 -10.46 12.50 12.76
N GLU A 133 -10.96 12.73 11.55
CA GLU A 133 -11.57 11.75 10.65
C GLU A 133 -10.50 11.11 9.78
N TYR A 134 -10.53 9.79 9.67
CA TYR A 134 -9.49 9.04 8.96
C TYR A 134 -10.02 7.69 8.47
N PHE A 135 -9.25 7.08 7.59
CA PHE A 135 -9.33 5.64 7.36
C PHE A 135 -7.94 5.02 7.46
N SER A 136 -7.90 3.74 7.84
CA SER A 136 -6.69 2.95 7.89
C SER A 136 -6.88 1.57 7.25
N LEU A 137 -5.79 1.07 6.66
CA LEU A 137 -5.67 -0.31 6.20
C LEU A 137 -4.50 -0.95 6.93
N LEU A 138 -4.80 -1.93 7.77
CA LEU A 138 -3.85 -2.61 8.63
C LEU A 138 -3.66 -4.08 8.22
N PHE A 139 -2.42 -4.53 8.23
CA PHE A 139 -2.03 -5.94 8.09
C PHE A 139 -1.16 -6.36 9.26
N GLU A 140 -1.54 -7.43 9.96
CA GLU A 140 -0.72 -8.07 10.98
C GLU A 140 -0.22 -9.44 10.49
N THR A 141 1.07 -9.60 10.29
CA THR A 141 1.66 -10.86 9.80
C THR A 141 1.75 -11.94 10.88
N HIS A 142 1.80 -13.21 10.47
CA HIS A 142 2.21 -14.30 11.37
C HIS A 142 3.70 -14.20 11.69
N ASN A 143 4.10 -14.54 12.92
CA ASN A 143 5.52 -14.63 13.30
C ASN A 143 6.32 -15.71 12.55
N THR A 144 5.63 -16.68 11.96
CA THR A 144 6.19 -17.72 11.10
C THR A 144 6.24 -17.32 9.63
N HIS A 145 5.68 -16.16 9.26
CA HIS A 145 5.65 -15.71 7.87
C HIS A 145 7.06 -15.36 7.38
N PRO A 146 7.49 -15.81 6.18
CA PRO A 146 8.84 -15.54 5.67
C PRO A 146 9.14 -14.04 5.49
N ASN A 147 8.10 -13.20 5.40
CA ASN A 147 8.20 -11.74 5.33
C ASN A 147 7.83 -11.03 6.65
N TYR A 148 7.98 -11.71 7.80
CA TYR A 148 7.68 -11.15 9.12
C TYR A 148 8.52 -9.90 9.48
N ASN A 149 9.71 -9.73 8.90
CA ASN A 149 10.53 -8.53 9.15
C ASN A 149 10.08 -7.35 8.28
N ASN A 150 10.52 -6.13 8.63
CA ASN A 150 10.19 -4.87 7.94
C ASN A 150 10.03 -5.04 6.42
N ILE A 151 8.92 -4.52 5.88
CA ILE A 151 8.60 -4.61 4.45
C ILE A 151 9.46 -3.66 3.59
N PHE A 152 10.12 -2.70 4.23
CA PHE A 152 11.15 -1.84 3.65
C PHE A 152 12.52 -2.19 4.21
N ASP A 153 13.53 -2.16 3.33
CA ASP A 153 14.91 -2.30 3.80
C ASP A 153 15.29 -1.00 4.52
N VAL A 154 15.50 -1.07 5.83
CA VAL A 154 16.00 0.07 6.61
C VAL A 154 17.52 0.13 6.45
N SER A 155 18.00 0.22 5.20
CA SER A 155 19.42 0.41 4.89
C SER A 155 19.70 1.89 4.67
N THR A 156 20.79 2.39 5.25
CA THR A 156 21.35 3.69 4.87
C THR A 156 22.29 3.53 3.67
N PRO A 157 22.30 4.47 2.70
CA PRO A 157 21.50 5.69 2.61
C PRO A 157 20.14 5.50 1.92
N ASN A 158 19.21 6.44 2.16
CA ASN A 158 18.01 6.67 1.34
C ASN A 158 18.33 6.62 -0.17
N PRO A 159 17.45 6.08 -1.02
CA PRO A 159 16.05 5.73 -0.75
C PRO A 159 15.81 4.33 -0.14
N HIS A 160 14.73 4.20 0.65
CA HIS A 160 14.23 2.91 1.09
C HIS A 160 13.40 2.28 -0.02
N THR A 161 13.83 1.12 -0.48
CA THR A 161 13.09 0.34 -1.47
C THR A 161 12.17 -0.63 -0.76
N LEU A 162 10.95 -0.82 -1.31
CA LEU A 162 10.12 -1.94 -0.91
C LEU A 162 10.96 -3.20 -1.14
N THR A 163 11.19 -3.97 -0.08
CA THR A 163 11.85 -5.26 -0.28
C THR A 163 10.91 -6.10 -1.15
N ASN A 164 11.40 -6.54 -2.32
CA ASN A 164 10.59 -7.22 -3.32
C ASN A 164 9.67 -8.27 -2.67
N ASN A 165 8.38 -8.21 -3.01
CA ASN A 165 7.35 -9.16 -2.58
C ASN A 165 7.01 -9.20 -1.09
N LYS A 166 7.37 -8.18 -0.28
CA LYS A 166 7.07 -8.23 1.15
C LYS A 166 5.65 -7.84 1.55
N LEU A 167 4.96 -6.94 0.83
CA LEU A 167 3.51 -6.82 0.95
C LEU A 167 2.86 -7.96 0.15
N SER A 168 2.61 -9.07 0.83
CA SER A 168 2.17 -10.31 0.18
C SER A 168 0.70 -10.20 -0.24
N THR A 169 0.44 -10.41 -1.53
CA THR A 169 -0.91 -10.39 -2.12
C THR A 169 -1.67 -11.68 -1.87
N PHE A 170 -3.00 -11.59 -1.85
CA PHE A 170 -3.90 -12.73 -1.72
C PHE A 170 -5.21 -12.42 -2.48
N VAL A 171 -5.85 -13.47 -3.00
CA VAL A 171 -7.08 -13.33 -3.82
C VAL A 171 -8.35 -13.72 -3.06
N ASN A 172 -8.22 -14.22 -1.83
CA ASN A 172 -9.34 -14.62 -0.98
C ASN A 172 -8.92 -14.73 0.50
N ILE A 173 -9.93 -14.88 1.37
CA ILE A 173 -9.82 -15.06 2.82
C ILE A 173 -8.89 -16.23 3.20
N THR A 174 -9.03 -17.38 2.56
CA THR A 174 -8.17 -18.54 2.86
C THR A 174 -6.71 -18.24 2.58
N GLY A 175 -6.39 -17.56 1.47
CA GLY A 175 -5.05 -17.12 1.15
C GLY A 175 -4.53 -16.09 2.14
N ARG A 176 -5.35 -15.11 2.50
CA ARG A 176 -5.03 -14.11 3.55
C ARG A 176 -4.60 -14.79 4.84
N ASP A 177 -5.39 -15.73 5.35
CA ASP A 177 -5.17 -16.33 6.68
C ASP A 177 -3.87 -17.14 6.74
N THR A 178 -3.30 -17.54 5.60
CA THR A 178 -1.96 -18.15 5.54
C THR A 178 -0.82 -17.14 5.68
N LEU A 179 -1.08 -15.86 5.40
CA LEU A 179 -0.08 -14.78 5.36
C LEU A 179 -0.20 -13.85 6.59
N TYR A 180 -1.42 -13.55 6.99
CA TYR A 180 -1.76 -12.56 8.01
C TYR A 180 -2.62 -13.18 9.12
N THR A 181 -2.36 -12.75 10.36
CA THR A 181 -3.18 -13.06 11.55
C THR A 181 -4.39 -12.14 11.68
N ALA A 182 -4.29 -10.94 11.13
CA ALA A 182 -5.37 -9.97 11.08
C ALA A 182 -5.17 -9.06 9.87
N THR A 183 -6.28 -8.70 9.23
CA THR A 183 -6.32 -7.63 8.23
C THR A 183 -7.57 -6.82 8.46
N GLU A 184 -7.43 -5.52 8.51
CA GLU A 184 -8.50 -4.63 8.91
C GLU A 184 -8.49 -3.42 7.98
N PHE A 185 -9.66 -3.05 7.50
CA PHE A 185 -9.91 -1.71 6.99
C PHE A 185 -10.87 -1.03 7.94
N PHE A 186 -10.49 0.17 8.40
CA PHE A 186 -11.24 0.93 9.37
C PHE A 186 -11.51 2.33 8.81
N ILE A 187 -12.73 2.82 9.02
CA ILE A 187 -13.11 4.20 8.75
C ILE A 187 -13.74 4.80 9.99
N PHE A 188 -13.37 6.02 10.33
CA PHE A 188 -13.92 6.79 11.44
C PHE A 188 -14.27 8.21 11.00
N GLY A 189 -15.48 8.63 11.37
CA GLY A 189 -15.96 10.00 11.23
C GLY A 189 -16.39 10.56 12.58
N ASP A 190 -16.20 11.87 12.78
CA ASP A 190 -16.54 12.58 14.02
C ASP A 190 -17.76 13.51 13.85
N GLY A 191 -18.43 13.46 12.71
CA GLY A 191 -19.57 14.31 12.38
C GLY A 191 -19.20 15.63 11.70
N THR A 192 -17.91 15.97 11.54
CA THR A 192 -17.51 17.29 11.03
C THR A 192 -17.49 17.38 9.50
N SER A 193 -16.96 16.35 8.83
CA SER A 193 -16.95 16.26 7.36
C SER A 193 -17.58 14.95 6.88
N PHE A 194 -17.60 13.93 7.74
CA PHE A 194 -18.23 12.64 7.58
C PHE A 194 -19.18 12.38 8.73
N TYR A 195 -20.06 11.41 8.52
CA TYR A 195 -21.03 10.97 9.52
C TYR A 195 -20.32 10.39 10.75
N ASN A 196 -20.93 10.58 11.92
CA ASN A 196 -20.31 10.20 13.19
C ASN A 196 -20.44 8.69 13.41
N GLY A 197 -19.32 8.01 13.53
CA GLY A 197 -19.33 6.56 13.71
C GLY A 197 -18.08 5.89 13.16
N TYR A 198 -18.14 4.56 13.07
CA TYR A 198 -17.05 3.80 12.50
C TYR A 198 -17.51 2.51 11.80
N THR A 199 -16.69 1.99 10.91
CA THR A 199 -16.94 0.67 10.32
C THR A 199 -15.67 -0.13 10.22
N TYR A 200 -15.74 -1.37 10.70
CA TYR A 200 -14.68 -2.36 10.54
C TYR A 200 -15.00 -3.31 9.38
N PHE A 201 -14.04 -3.44 8.49
CA PHE A 201 -14.08 -4.40 7.39
C PHE A 201 -12.89 -5.34 7.47
N GLU A 202 -13.11 -6.58 7.04
CA GLU A 202 -12.03 -7.51 6.74
C GLU A 202 -11.55 -7.28 5.32
N VAL A 203 -10.24 -7.34 5.12
CA VAL A 203 -9.67 -7.37 3.77
C VAL A 203 -9.88 -8.78 3.21
N THR A 204 -10.60 -8.88 2.08
CA THR A 204 -10.91 -10.15 1.43
C THR A 204 -9.94 -10.47 0.30
N SER A 205 -9.38 -9.45 -0.35
CA SER A 205 -8.30 -9.60 -1.32
C SER A 205 -7.37 -8.39 -1.30
N LEU A 206 -6.11 -8.63 -1.67
CA LEU A 206 -5.10 -7.62 -1.97
C LEU A 206 -4.35 -8.12 -3.20
N THR A 207 -4.54 -7.47 -4.34
CA THR A 207 -3.96 -7.91 -5.62
C THR A 207 -3.12 -6.81 -6.25
N LEU A 208 -2.08 -7.18 -7.00
CA LEU A 208 -1.32 -6.25 -7.81
C LEU A 208 -2.07 -5.99 -9.12
N ILE A 209 -2.30 -4.72 -9.44
CA ILE A 209 -2.76 -4.31 -10.76
C ILE A 209 -1.53 -4.32 -11.67
N PRO A 210 -1.49 -5.16 -12.72
CA PRO A 210 -0.38 -5.17 -13.65
C PRO A 210 -0.31 -3.83 -14.40
N GLU A 211 0.88 -3.25 -14.51
CA GLU A 211 1.07 -2.08 -15.36
C GLU A 211 0.62 -2.39 -16.80
N PRO A 212 -0.05 -1.47 -17.48
CA PRO A 212 -0.45 -1.69 -18.87
C PRO A 212 0.80 -1.92 -19.73
N ALA A 213 0.80 -3.02 -20.48
CA ALA A 213 1.93 -3.51 -21.29
C ALA A 213 2.50 -2.48 -22.30
N SER A 214 1.79 -1.37 -22.54
CA SER A 214 2.22 -0.23 -23.34
C SER A 214 3.53 0.42 -22.86
N LEU A 215 3.84 0.41 -21.55
CA LEU A 215 5.11 0.96 -21.03
C LEU A 215 6.31 0.06 -21.40
N LEU A 216 6.12 -1.26 -21.36
CA LEU A 216 7.11 -2.24 -21.84
C LEU A 216 7.29 -2.15 -23.37
N LEU A 217 6.24 -1.88 -24.12
CA LEU A 217 6.32 -1.69 -25.58
C LEU A 217 7.07 -0.41 -25.98
N LEU A 218 6.98 0.68 -25.20
CA LEU A 218 7.75 1.91 -25.40
C LEU A 218 9.26 1.71 -25.19
N SER A 219 9.66 0.89 -24.21
CA SER A 219 11.08 0.55 -23.99
C SER A 219 11.62 -0.41 -25.06
N LEU A 220 10.80 -1.33 -25.58
CA LEU A 220 11.20 -2.20 -26.70
C LEU A 220 11.27 -1.44 -28.04
N SER A 221 10.35 -0.52 -28.31
CA SER A 221 10.33 0.23 -29.57
C SER A 221 11.48 1.24 -29.69
N SER A 222 11.96 1.79 -28.56
CA SER A 222 13.18 2.59 -28.51
C SER A 222 14.46 1.77 -28.77
N LEU A 223 14.50 0.48 -28.40
CA LEU A 223 15.60 -0.43 -28.78
C LEU A 223 15.62 -0.78 -30.28
N ILE A 224 14.45 -0.89 -30.92
CA ILE A 224 14.34 -1.23 -32.36
C ILE A 224 14.84 -0.07 -33.23
N LEU A 225 14.65 1.18 -32.79
CA LEU A 225 15.13 2.37 -33.49
C LEU A 225 16.66 2.54 -33.44
N LEU A 226 17.35 1.95 -32.46
CA LEU A 226 18.82 1.97 -32.35
C LEU A 226 19.52 0.89 -33.21
N LYS A 227 18.76 0.00 -33.86
CA LYS A 227 19.27 -1.11 -34.67
C LYS A 227 19.23 -0.86 -36.19
N ARG A 228 18.79 0.33 -36.62
CA ARG A 228 18.89 0.82 -38.00
C ARG A 228 19.91 1.95 -38.08
#